data_AF-A0A1F4XBM3-F1
#
_entry.id   AF-A0A1F4XBM3-F1
#
_cell.length_a   1.000
_cell.length_b   1.000
_cell.length_c   1.000
_cell.angle_alpha   90.00
_cell.angle_beta   90.00
_cell.angle_gamma   90.00
#
_symmetry.space_group_name_H-M   'P 1'
#
loop_
_entity.id
_entity.type
_entity.pdbx_description
1 polymer ?
#
loop_
_entity_poly.entity_id
_entity_poly.type
_entity_poly.pdbx_seq_one_letter_code
_entity_poly.pdbx_strand_id
1 'polypeptide(L)'
;MAENKDLFLQLIIMFQTAAYQQMGKIKNPLTDKIEKDLSQAQFSIDMLGMLADKTKNNLSEEEKKYLELALYELRMNYLDEVKKETESKPKEAE
;
A
#
# COMPACT_ATOMS: atom_id res chain seq x y z
N MET A 1 -23.21 -14.16 -7.36
CA MET A 1 -22.40 -13.94 -6.14
C MET A 1 -20.95 -13.90 -6.60
N ALA A 2 -20.15 -12.93 -6.16
CA ALA A 2 -18.74 -12.87 -6.54
C ALA A 2 -18.00 -14.10 -5.99
N GLU A 3 -17.04 -14.66 -6.75
CA GLU A 3 -16.24 -15.78 -6.28
C GLU A 3 -15.25 -15.32 -5.20
N ASN A 4 -14.85 -16.21 -4.29
CA ASN A 4 -13.91 -15.88 -3.21
C ASN A 4 -12.58 -15.30 -3.73
N LYS A 5 -12.10 -15.76 -4.89
CA LYS A 5 -10.88 -15.23 -5.51
C LYS A 5 -11.05 -13.76 -5.91
N ASP A 6 -12.21 -13.39 -6.45
CA ASP A 6 -12.48 -12.02 -6.92
C ASP A 6 -12.56 -11.07 -5.73
N LEU A 7 -13.19 -11.53 -4.64
CA LEU A 7 -13.24 -10.78 -3.39
C LEU A 7 -11.85 -10.60 -2.76
N PHE A 8 -11.00 -11.62 -2.83
CA PHE A 8 -9.63 -11.54 -2.33
C PHE A 8 -8.78 -10.56 -3.16
N LEU A 9 -8.84 -10.63 -4.49
CA LEU A 9 -8.17 -9.66 -5.36
C LEU A 9 -8.67 -8.23 -5.12
N GLN A 10 -9.99 -8.05 -4.96
CA GLN A 10 -10.56 -6.75 -4.65
C GLN A 10 -10.04 -6.21 -3.31
N LEU A 11 -9.89 -7.06 -2.30
CA LEU A 11 -9.32 -6.68 -1.00
C LEU A 11 -7.88 -6.17 -1.16
N ILE A 12 -7.05 -6.85 -1.96
CA ILE A 12 -5.68 -6.42 -2.24
C ILE A 12 -5.69 -5.05 -2.92
N ILE A 13 -6.52 -4.88 -3.95
CA ILE A 13 -6.66 -3.62 -4.71
C ILE A 13 -7.09 -2.48 -3.78
N MET A 14 -8.00 -2.73 -2.84
CA MET A 14 -8.45 -1.73 -1.87
C MET A 14 -7.31 -1.23 -1.00
N PHE A 15 -6.49 -2.13 -0.44
CA PHE A 15 -5.34 -1.73 0.36
C PHE A 15 -4.24 -1.07 -0.48
N GLN A 16 -4.00 -1.56 -1.70
CA GLN A 16 -3.03 -0.96 -2.62
C GLN A 16 -3.42 0.47 -2.99
N THR A 17 -4.69 0.70 -3.30
CA THR A 17 -5.22 2.04 -3.62
C THR A 17 -5.15 2.97 -2.41
N ALA A 18 -5.53 2.47 -1.22
CA ALA A 18 -5.42 3.23 0.03
C ALA A 18 -3.98 3.64 0.33
N ALA A 19 -3.02 2.71 0.19
CA ALA A 19 -1.61 3.01 0.38
C ALA A 19 -1.10 4.07 -0.61
N TYR A 20 -1.47 4.00 -1.89
CA TYR A 20 -1.10 5.03 -2.87
C TYR A 20 -1.71 6.40 -2.59
N GLN A 21 -2.96 6.43 -2.13
CA GLN A 21 -3.62 7.65 -1.69
C GLN A 21 -2.91 8.26 -0.47
N GLN A 22 -2.58 7.44 0.53
CA GLN A 22 -1.86 7.85 1.74
C GLN A 22 -0.42 8.26 1.46
N MET A 23 0.22 7.72 0.41
CA MET A 23 1.51 8.22 -0.09
C MET A 23 1.40 9.56 -0.83
N GLY A 24 0.20 10.11 -1.00
CA GLY A 24 -0.04 11.34 -1.76
C GLY A 24 0.13 11.17 -3.28
N LYS A 25 0.15 9.93 -3.80
CA LYS A 25 0.26 9.65 -5.24
C LYS A 25 -1.08 9.73 -5.97
N ILE A 26 -2.17 9.57 -5.24
CA ILE A 26 -3.54 9.64 -5.74
C ILE A 26 -4.30 10.67 -4.91
N LYS A 27 -5.07 11.55 -5.58
CA LYS A 27 -5.95 12.49 -4.89
C LYS A 27 -7.01 11.72 -4.11
N ASN A 28 -7.30 12.14 -2.88
CA ASN A 28 -8.43 11.61 -2.13
C ASN A 28 -9.73 12.03 -2.85
N PRO A 29 -10.53 11.09 -3.38
CA PRO A 29 -11.74 11.42 -4.13
C PRO A 29 -12.85 12.03 -3.24
N LEU A 30 -12.74 11.90 -1.92
CA LEU A 30 -13.73 12.44 -0.96
C LEU A 30 -13.37 13.84 -0.48
N THR A 31 -12.09 14.14 -0.28
CA THR A 31 -11.64 15.43 0.25
C THR A 31 -11.08 16.36 -0.82
N ASP A 32 -10.85 15.84 -2.03
CA ASP A 32 -10.16 16.49 -3.15
C ASP A 32 -8.76 17.02 -2.80
N LYS A 33 -8.20 16.49 -1.71
CA LYS A 33 -6.87 16.83 -1.18
C LYS A 33 -5.89 15.69 -1.39
N ILE A 34 -4.65 16.06 -1.63
CA ILE A 34 -3.52 15.14 -1.56
C ILE A 34 -3.07 15.15 -0.10
N GLU A 35 -3.58 14.21 0.69
CA GLU A 35 -3.19 14.02 2.08
C GLU A 35 -2.10 12.95 2.13
N LYS A 36 -0.84 13.39 2.20
CA LYS A 36 0.30 12.50 2.38
C LYS A 36 0.45 12.17 3.86
N ASP A 37 0.14 10.93 4.22
CA ASP A 37 0.40 10.34 5.52
C ASP A 37 1.15 9.02 5.33
N LEU A 38 2.48 9.10 5.43
CA LEU A 38 3.35 7.94 5.30
C LEU A 38 3.14 6.92 6.44
N SER A 39 2.67 7.33 7.61
CA SER A 39 2.39 6.38 8.70
C SER A 39 1.20 5.50 8.35
N GLN A 40 0.15 6.10 7.78
CA GLN A 40 -1.01 5.37 7.28
C GLN A 40 -0.65 4.49 6.07
N ALA A 41 0.18 4.99 5.15
CA ALA A 41 0.66 4.20 4.03
C ALA A 41 1.41 2.94 4.49
N GLN A 42 2.29 3.09 5.48
CA GLN A 42 3.01 1.97 6.08
C GLN A 42 2.04 0.96 6.71
N PHE A 43 1.04 1.44 7.47
CA PHE A 43 0.04 0.57 8.08
C PHE A 43 -0.72 -0.27 7.04
N SER A 44 -1.12 0.34 5.91
CA SER A 44 -1.77 -0.37 4.81
C SER A 44 -0.87 -1.45 4.17
N ILE A 45 0.44 -1.15 4.02
CA ILE A 45 1.43 -2.11 3.51
C ILE A 45 1.64 -3.26 4.50
N ASP A 46 1.71 -2.97 5.79
CA ASP A 46 1.88 -3.97 6.85
C ASP A 46 0.66 -4.89 6.93
N MET A 47 -0.55 -4.36 6.73
CA MET A 47 -1.78 -5.16 6.64
C MET A 47 -1.75 -6.12 5.45
N LEU A 48 -1.30 -5.67 4.26
CA LEU A 48 -1.08 -6.54 3.10
C LEU A 48 0.00 -7.59 3.37
N GLY A 49 1.06 -7.23 4.08
CA GLY A 49 2.13 -8.16 4.48
C GLY A 49 1.61 -9.25 5.41
N MET A 50 0.82 -8.86 6.41
CA MET A 50 0.14 -9.79 7.31
C MET A 50 -0.80 -10.72 6.55
N LEU A 51 -1.55 -10.21 5.58
CA LEU A 51 -2.40 -11.04 4.72
C LEU A 51 -1.56 -12.09 3.98
N ALA A 52 -0.45 -11.71 3.35
CA ALA A 52 0.45 -12.65 2.68
C ALA A 52 0.94 -13.76 3.62
N ASP A 53 1.35 -13.41 4.84
CA ASP A 53 1.83 -14.38 5.82
C ASP A 53 0.74 -15.33 6.32
N LYS A 54 -0.47 -14.80 6.54
CA LYS A 54 -1.62 -15.59 7.03
C LYS A 54 -2.23 -16.46 5.94
N THR A 55 -2.16 -16.06 4.68
CA THR A 55 -2.80 -16.78 3.57
C THR A 55 -1.85 -17.62 2.72
N LYS A 56 -0.53 -17.58 2.94
CA LYS A 56 0.50 -18.26 2.09
C LYS A 56 0.23 -19.70 1.63
N ASN A 57 -0.52 -20.49 2.39
CA ASN A 57 -0.86 -21.89 2.07
C ASN A 57 -2.28 -22.07 1.49
N ASN A 58 -2.98 -20.97 1.22
CA ASN A 58 -4.36 -20.91 0.75
C ASN A 58 -4.52 -19.98 -0.46
N LEU A 59 -3.41 -19.61 -1.11
CA LEU A 59 -3.39 -18.80 -2.32
C LEU A 59 -3.19 -19.69 -3.54
N SER A 60 -3.91 -19.38 -4.62
CA SER A 60 -3.53 -19.81 -5.95
C SER A 60 -2.24 -19.10 -6.40
N GLU A 61 -1.57 -19.66 -7.40
CA GLU A 61 -0.36 -19.06 -7.99
C GLU A 61 -0.60 -17.63 -8.50
N GLU A 62 -1.79 -17.37 -9.06
CA GLU A 62 -2.18 -16.05 -9.55
C GLU A 62 -2.33 -15.04 -8.40
N GLU A 63 -3.08 -15.39 -7.35
CA GLU A 63 -3.28 -14.54 -6.18
C GLU A 63 -1.96 -14.25 -5.46
N LYS A 64 -1.12 -15.28 -5.31
CA LYS A 64 0.20 -15.15 -4.70
C LYS A 64 1.07 -14.17 -5.48
N LYS A 65 1.17 -14.36 -6.81
CA LYS A 65 1.97 -13.47 -7.67
C LYS A 65 1.46 -12.04 -7.65
N TYR A 66 0.14 -11.84 -7.65
CA TYR A 66 -0.46 -10.52 -7.57
C TYR A 66 -0.15 -9.84 -6.23
N LEU A 67 -0.32 -10.54 -5.12
CA LEU A 67 -0.04 -10.03 -3.78
C LEU A 67 1.43 -9.69 -3.58
N GLU A 68 2.34 -10.55 -4.04
CA GLU A 68 3.79 -10.31 -4.01
C GLU A 68 4.18 -9.08 -4.83
N LEU A 69 3.63 -8.93 -6.04
CA LEU A 69 3.87 -7.77 -6.89
C LEU A 69 3.34 -6.48 -6.26
N ALA A 70 2.11 -6.50 -5.74
CA ALA A 70 1.52 -5.34 -5.06
C ALA A 70 2.36 -4.92 -3.85
N LEU A 71 2.80 -5.87 -3.02
CA LEU A 71 3.68 -5.59 -1.88
C LEU A 71 5.02 -5.02 -2.31
N TYR A 72 5.63 -5.57 -3.36
CA TYR A 72 6.90 -5.07 -3.90
C TYR A 72 6.77 -3.62 -4.36
N GLU A 73 5.77 -3.33 -5.21
CA GLU A 73 5.53 -1.98 -5.72
C GLU A 73 5.28 -0.99 -4.58
N LEU A 74 4.39 -1.32 -3.65
CA LEU A 74 4.06 -0.43 -2.54
C LEU A 74 5.26 -0.13 -1.65
N ARG A 75 6.09 -1.14 -1.34
CA ARG A 75 7.30 -0.94 -0.52
C ARG A 75 8.33 -0.06 -1.23
N MET A 76 8.55 -0.25 -2.53
CA MET A 76 9.46 0.59 -3.30
C MET A 76 8.95 2.05 -3.34
N ASN A 77 7.67 2.24 -3.69
CA ASN A 77 7.06 3.56 -3.73
C ASN A 77 7.09 4.24 -2.35
N TYR A 78 6.84 3.50 -1.27
CA TYR A 78 6.90 4.01 0.08
C TYR A 78 8.31 4.48 0.45
N LEU A 79 9.34 3.66 0.19
CA LEU A 79 10.73 4.03 0.46
C LEU A 79 11.15 5.30 -0.29
N ASP A 80 10.73 5.45 -1.55
CA ASP A 80 11.01 6.65 -2.33
C ASP A 80 10.33 7.89 -1.71
N GLU A 81 9.08 7.76 -1.25
CA GLU A 81 8.38 8.88 -0.62
C GLU A 81 8.89 9.22 0.78
N VAL A 82 9.38 8.23 1.53
CA VAL A 82 10.10 8.44 2.81
C VAL A 82 11.39 9.21 2.58
N LYS A 83 12.20 8.81 1.57
CA LYS A 83 13.43 9.53 1.22
C LYS A 83 13.16 10.99 0.87
N LYS A 84 12.14 11.25 0.04
CA LYS A 84 11.72 12.62 -0.30
C LYS A 84 11.28 13.42 0.93
N GLU A 85 10.54 12.79 1.85
CA GLU A 85 10.11 13.43 3.11
C GLU A 85 11.28 13.79 4.03
N THR A 86 12.31 12.94 4.08
CA THR A 86 13.53 13.20 4.85
C THR A 86 14.43 14.27 4.22
N GLU A 87 14.38 14.44 2.89
CA GLU A 87 15.13 15.48 2.17
C GLU A 87 14.42 16.84 2.17
N SER A 88 13.09 16.88 2.30
CA SER A 88 12.29 18.10 2.28
C SER A 88 12.12 18.77 3.66
N LYS A 89 12.37 18.05 4.76
CA LYS A 89 12.48 18.67 6.09
C LYS A 89 13.87 19.31 6.22
N PRO A 90 14.00 20.64 6.40
CA PRO A 90 15.27 21.24 6.72
C PRO A 90 15.81 20.56 7.97
N LYS A 91 17.10 20.18 7.96
CA LYS A 91 17.83 19.93 9.20
C LYS A 91 17.67 21.18 10.05
N GLU A 92 16.77 21.14 11.03
CA GLU A 92 16.84 22.09 12.15
C GLU A 92 18.25 21.90 12.73
N ALA A 93 19.02 22.98 12.61
CA ALA A 93 20.36 23.08 13.12
C ALA A 93 20.32 22.79 14.62
N GLU A 94 21.08 21.78 15.05
CA GLU A 94 21.60 21.68 16.41
C GLU A 94 23.05 22.16 16.40
#